data_AF-A0A225SS90-F1
#
_entry.id   AF-A0A225SS90-F1
#
_cell.length_a   1.000
_cell.length_b   1.000
_cell.length_c   1.000
_cell.angle_alpha   90.00
_cell.angle_beta   90.00
_cell.angle_gamma   90.00
#
_symmetry.space_group_name_H-M   'P 1'
#
loop_
_entity.id
_entity.type
_entity.pdbx_description
1 polymer ?
#
loop_
_entity_poly.entity_id
_entity_poly.type
_entity_poly.pdbx_seq_one_letter_code
_entity_poly.pdbx_strand_id
1 'polypeptide(L)'
;MIAHVSDCATHLTGSCFQVEDPKSKMPRPLNTYSLIVAPPGCGKTDAGEAIRRFYGELVQQHERERGEMLRCYQDNLIAWQARQSGLTRRIKQIESHHDMSDEERNERLQDVEQRRQQLLSEEPVEPLTAPCRGNDASFAGMKKRVTENPNLWICVDEGALFFAKQNDATVSLFNSSYSGQPHKSLTANTSSEPVKPILTISIATQRKPLDQFLDSAMGALCLGTGFFNRFAVVYVDADDVARAKKFETAEPGRASEAYFSTMRHFFEEGVKQGEKGYDMRPILKVSRRATHVAESAERCIRSVVAEYAPFFDELNYPVRAYERVIRMAAVDHAFEGVDGDITAEEIENALERVIWHIDNFRLLFERTDKSYLHLEDADRIAELLFRRGRNRPFPISQMKSMGLELSMSNLRLRNGIACLLKERRLKQIETPGGVHFKLC
;
A
#
# COMPACT_ATOMS: atom_id res chain seq x y z
N MET A 1 12.85 4.78 -10.00
CA MET A 1 12.08 5.24 -11.17
C MET A 1 10.89 4.31 -11.44
N ILE A 2 11.11 3.02 -11.71
CA ILE A 2 10.04 2.04 -12.01
C ILE A 2 8.90 2.06 -10.97
N ALA A 3 9.21 2.04 -9.67
CA ALA A 3 8.19 2.12 -8.62
C ALA A 3 7.32 3.40 -8.71
N HIS A 4 7.94 4.56 -8.93
CA HIS A 4 7.20 5.84 -9.06
C HIS A 4 6.30 5.88 -10.31
N VAL A 5 6.79 5.32 -11.43
CA VAL A 5 6.01 5.16 -12.67
C VAL A 5 4.80 4.26 -12.43
N SER A 6 5.02 3.10 -11.79
CA SER A 6 3.96 2.14 -11.48
C SER A 6 2.93 2.71 -10.51
N ASP A 7 3.37 3.40 -9.45
CA ASP A 7 2.48 3.99 -8.45
C ASP A 7 1.62 5.09 -9.06
N CYS A 8 2.20 5.97 -9.87
CA CYS A 8 1.43 7.01 -10.54
C CYS A 8 0.42 6.45 -11.55
N ALA A 9 0.84 5.47 -12.36
CA ALA A 9 -0.05 4.78 -13.29
C ALA A 9 -1.21 4.08 -12.56
N THR A 10 -0.93 3.46 -11.41
CA THR A 10 -1.95 2.82 -10.58
C THR A 10 -2.92 3.83 -9.99
N HIS A 11 -2.42 4.95 -9.47
CA HIS A 11 -3.27 6.01 -8.90
C HIS A 11 -4.22 6.60 -9.94
N LEU A 12 -3.72 6.85 -11.15
CA LEU A 12 -4.50 7.39 -12.25
C LEU A 12 -5.52 6.38 -12.76
N THR A 13 -5.10 5.17 -13.13
CA THR A 13 -6.03 4.13 -13.63
C THR A 13 -6.99 3.64 -12.54
N GLY A 14 -6.60 3.69 -11.27
CA GLY A 14 -7.46 3.38 -10.12
C GLY A 14 -8.65 4.31 -9.94
N SER A 15 -8.58 5.56 -10.43
CA SER A 15 -9.77 6.41 -10.50
C SER A 15 -10.73 6.03 -11.63
N CYS A 16 -10.23 5.32 -12.65
CA CYS A 16 -10.97 5.04 -13.87
C CYS A 16 -11.54 3.63 -13.90
N PHE A 17 -10.82 2.64 -13.37
CA PHE A 17 -11.16 1.23 -13.55
C PHE A 17 -11.17 0.42 -12.25
N GLN A 18 -11.77 -0.77 -12.36
CA GLN A 18 -11.63 -1.90 -11.47
C GLN A 18 -11.14 -3.10 -12.30
N VAL A 19 -10.70 -4.18 -11.65
CA VAL A 19 -10.38 -5.45 -12.33
C VAL A 19 -11.21 -6.58 -11.74
N GLU A 20 -11.75 -7.44 -12.60
CA GLU A 20 -12.37 -8.69 -12.18
C GLU A 20 -11.27 -9.67 -11.76
N ASP A 21 -11.29 -10.16 -10.51
CA ASP A 21 -10.44 -11.28 -10.13
C ASP A 21 -10.93 -12.56 -10.83
N PRO A 22 -10.10 -13.22 -11.66
CA PRO A 22 -10.51 -14.42 -12.39
C PRO A 22 -11.04 -15.55 -11.50
N LYS A 23 -10.60 -15.63 -10.24
CA LYS A 23 -11.01 -16.68 -9.29
C LYS A 23 -12.32 -16.37 -8.60
N SER A 24 -12.41 -15.20 -7.95
CA SER A 24 -13.60 -14.85 -7.18
C SER A 24 -14.73 -14.28 -8.05
N LYS A 25 -14.44 -13.87 -9.29
CA LYS A 25 -15.36 -13.13 -10.17
C LYS A 25 -15.88 -11.83 -9.56
N MET A 26 -15.18 -11.34 -8.54
CA MET A 26 -15.52 -10.09 -7.85
C MET A 26 -14.62 -8.97 -8.37
N PRO A 27 -15.18 -7.76 -8.57
CA PRO A 27 -14.38 -6.60 -8.87
C PRO A 27 -13.45 -6.26 -7.71
N ARG A 28 -12.23 -5.82 -8.06
CA ARG A 28 -11.20 -5.35 -7.15
C ARG A 28 -10.75 -3.94 -7.58
N PRO A 29 -10.45 -3.06 -6.62
CA PRO A 29 -9.86 -1.76 -6.95
C PRO A 29 -8.48 -1.96 -7.58
N LEU A 30 -8.11 -1.10 -8.54
CA LEU A 30 -6.72 -0.94 -8.92
C LEU A 30 -6.05 -0.04 -7.90
N ASN A 31 -5.28 -0.65 -7.01
CA ASN A 31 -4.47 0.03 -6.02
C ASN A 31 -3.17 -0.74 -5.78
N THR A 32 -2.13 -0.01 -5.37
CA THR A 32 -0.84 -0.58 -5.04
C THR A 32 -0.25 0.13 -3.84
N TYR A 33 0.45 -0.63 -3.00
CA TYR A 33 1.29 -0.11 -1.93
C TYR A 33 2.73 -0.47 -2.28
N SER A 34 3.65 0.49 -2.20
CA SER A 34 5.05 0.35 -2.57
C SER A 34 5.93 0.76 -1.40
N LEU A 35 6.89 -0.11 -1.05
CA LEU A 35 7.89 0.15 -0.02
C LEU A 35 9.27 0.12 -0.65
N ILE A 36 9.85 1.30 -0.82
CA ILE A 36 11.17 1.51 -1.42
C ILE A 36 12.17 1.71 -0.28
N VAL A 37 13.00 0.70 -0.04
CA VAL A 37 14.06 0.73 0.97
C VAL A 37 15.40 0.89 0.28
N ALA A 38 16.06 2.03 0.49
CA ALA A 38 17.32 2.32 -0.17
C ALA A 38 18.26 3.19 0.70
N PRO A 39 19.59 3.10 0.51
CA PRO A 39 20.58 3.95 1.16
C PRO A 39 20.36 5.45 0.94
N PRO A 40 20.94 6.33 1.77
CA PRO A 40 20.98 7.77 1.46
C PRO A 40 21.74 8.02 0.14
N GLY A 41 21.33 9.06 -0.60
CA GLY A 41 22.01 9.47 -1.84
C GLY A 41 21.74 8.61 -3.09
N CYS A 42 20.85 7.63 -3.03
CA CYS A 42 20.51 6.76 -4.18
C CYS A 42 19.50 7.36 -5.18
N GLY A 43 19.11 8.63 -5.02
CA GLY A 43 18.11 9.28 -5.88
C GLY A 43 16.69 8.73 -5.73
N LYS A 44 16.34 8.09 -4.60
CA LYS A 44 14.99 7.54 -4.37
C LYS A 44 13.86 8.55 -4.57
N THR A 45 14.08 9.81 -4.18
CA THR A 45 13.14 10.91 -4.38
C THR A 45 13.25 11.43 -5.81
N ASP A 46 14.45 11.83 -6.23
CA ASP A 46 14.74 12.44 -7.54
C ASP A 46 14.22 11.58 -8.71
N ALA A 47 14.31 10.26 -8.60
CA ALA A 47 13.89 9.31 -9.64
C ALA A 47 12.38 9.32 -9.96
N GLY A 48 11.56 10.05 -9.20
CA GLY A 48 10.14 10.27 -9.48
C GLY A 48 9.74 11.75 -9.57
N GLU A 49 10.71 12.68 -9.52
CA GLU A 49 10.42 14.11 -9.42
C GLU A 49 9.66 14.64 -10.63
N ALA A 50 10.07 14.28 -11.85
CA ALA A 50 9.41 14.73 -13.08
C ALA A 50 7.92 14.32 -13.12
N ILE A 51 7.62 13.07 -12.71
CA ILE A 51 6.25 12.53 -12.64
C ILE A 51 5.44 13.28 -11.59
N ARG A 52 5.99 13.47 -10.38
CA ARG A 52 5.30 14.18 -9.29
C ARG A 52 5.08 15.65 -9.61
N ARG A 53 6.03 16.30 -10.31
CA ARG A 53 5.92 17.68 -10.77
C ARG A 53 4.79 17.81 -11.79
N PHE A 54 4.81 16.99 -12.85
CA PHE A 54 3.78 17.00 -13.87
C PHE A 54 2.39 16.69 -13.28
N TYR A 55 2.29 15.70 -12.39
CA TYR A 55 1.04 15.43 -11.67
C TYR A 55 0.57 16.63 -10.84
N GLY A 56 1.50 17.31 -10.16
CA GLY A 56 1.21 18.54 -9.41
C GLY A 56 0.69 19.67 -10.29
N GLU A 57 1.20 19.81 -11.52
CA GLU A 57 0.71 20.78 -12.50
C GLU A 57 -0.73 20.48 -12.93
N LEU A 58 -1.08 19.21 -13.17
CA LEU A 58 -2.45 18.79 -13.49
C LEU A 58 -3.42 19.11 -12.35
N VAL A 59 -3.03 18.79 -11.10
CA VAL A 59 -3.84 19.14 -9.91
C VAL A 59 -4.03 20.64 -9.82
N GLN A 60 -2.96 21.43 -9.92
CA GLN A 60 -3.06 22.90 -9.85
C GLN A 60 -3.96 23.48 -10.95
N GLN A 61 -3.91 22.91 -12.16
CA GLN A 61 -4.80 23.31 -13.24
C GLN A 61 -6.27 23.04 -12.89
N HIS A 62 -6.59 21.83 -12.44
CA HIS A 62 -7.95 21.47 -12.01
C HIS A 62 -8.46 22.34 -10.85
N GLU A 63 -7.61 22.61 -9.84
CA GLU A 63 -7.98 23.47 -8.71
C GLU A 63 -8.33 24.90 -9.16
N ARG A 64 -7.65 25.43 -10.19
CA ARG A 64 -7.98 26.75 -10.76
C ARG A 64 -9.33 26.73 -11.45
N GLU A 65 -9.59 25.74 -12.29
CA GLU A 65 -10.86 25.57 -13.01
C GLU A 65 -12.02 25.33 -12.01
N ARG A 66 -11.79 24.53 -10.96
CA ARG A 66 -12.75 24.31 -9.88
C ARG A 66 -13.07 25.58 -9.10
N GLY A 67 -12.13 26.50 -8.95
CA GLY A 67 -12.34 27.75 -8.22
C GLY A 67 -13.52 28.57 -8.75
N GLU A 68 -13.75 28.56 -10.06
CA GLU A 68 -14.89 29.22 -10.69
C GLU A 68 -16.19 28.46 -10.43
N MET A 69 -16.18 27.14 -10.63
CA MET A 69 -17.32 26.26 -10.36
C MET A 69 -17.76 26.33 -8.89
N LEU A 70 -16.82 26.44 -7.96
CA LEU A 70 -17.07 26.52 -6.52
C LEU A 70 -17.83 27.80 -6.15
N ARG A 71 -17.55 28.93 -6.82
CA ARG A 71 -18.30 30.17 -6.61
C ARG A 71 -19.76 30.01 -7.04
N CYS A 72 -19.98 29.47 -8.25
CA CYS A 72 -21.34 29.18 -8.74
C CYS A 72 -22.08 28.20 -7.81
N TYR A 73 -21.39 27.17 -7.32
CA TYR A 73 -21.94 26.25 -6.33
C TYR A 73 -22.36 26.95 -5.04
N GLN A 74 -21.51 27.82 -4.48
CA GLN A 74 -21.81 28.56 -3.26
C GLN A 74 -23.04 29.46 -3.41
N ASP A 75 -23.15 30.17 -4.52
CA ASP A 75 -24.31 31.01 -4.83
C ASP A 75 -25.60 30.19 -4.96
N ASN A 76 -25.53 29.06 -5.69
CA ASN A 76 -26.65 28.14 -5.85
C ASN A 76 -27.04 27.51 -4.51
N LEU A 77 -26.07 27.18 -3.64
CA LEU A 77 -26.31 26.60 -2.32
C LEU A 77 -27.06 27.58 -1.42
N ILE A 78 -26.66 28.86 -1.42
CA ILE A 78 -27.37 29.92 -0.68
C ILE A 78 -28.81 30.03 -1.16
N ALA A 79 -29.02 30.06 -2.48
CA ALA A 79 -30.36 30.13 -3.06
C ALA A 79 -31.21 28.91 -2.69
N TRP A 80 -30.63 27.72 -2.74
CA TRP A 80 -31.29 26.46 -2.35
C TRP A 80 -31.64 26.43 -0.86
N GLN A 81 -30.72 26.81 0.03
CA GLN A 81 -30.96 26.90 1.48
C GLN A 81 -32.05 27.91 1.82
N ALA A 82 -32.12 29.04 1.09
CA ALA A 82 -33.17 30.03 1.24
C ALA A 82 -34.54 29.47 0.82
N ARG A 83 -34.62 28.74 -0.30
CA ARG A 83 -35.84 28.03 -0.73
C ARG A 83 -36.29 27.00 0.31
N GLN A 84 -35.36 26.21 0.84
CA GLN A 84 -35.65 25.19 1.85
C GLN A 84 -36.17 25.80 3.16
N SER A 85 -35.55 26.90 3.59
CA SER A 85 -36.02 27.71 4.72
C SER A 85 -37.42 28.27 4.48
N GLY A 86 -37.71 28.75 3.25
CA GLY A 86 -39.01 29.24 2.84
C GLY A 86 -40.11 28.18 2.92
N LEU A 87 -39.85 26.97 2.40
CA LEU A 87 -40.78 25.84 2.50
C LEU A 87 -41.01 25.43 3.96
N THR A 88 -39.94 25.36 4.76
CA THR A 88 -40.04 25.04 6.19
C THR A 88 -40.90 26.05 6.95
N ARG A 89 -40.78 27.36 6.63
CA ARG A 89 -41.62 28.41 7.20
C ARG A 89 -43.08 28.24 6.79
N ARG A 90 -43.33 27.87 5.53
CA ARG A 90 -44.69 27.67 5.00
C ARG A 90 -45.39 26.49 5.66
N ILE A 91 -44.68 25.39 5.93
CA ILE A 91 -45.19 24.25 6.74
C ILE A 91 -45.66 24.75 8.11
N LYS A 92 -44.78 25.46 8.84
CA LYS A 92 -45.12 26.00 10.17
C LYS A 92 -46.34 26.92 10.14
N GLN A 93 -46.46 27.77 9.10
CA GLN A 93 -47.61 28.67 8.93
C GLN A 93 -48.92 27.90 8.72
N ILE A 94 -48.89 26.84 7.91
CA ILE A 94 -50.05 25.98 7.66
C ILE A 94 -50.47 25.26 8.94
N GLU A 95 -49.50 24.70 9.68
CA GLU A 95 -49.76 24.02 10.96
C GLU A 95 -50.32 24.95 12.04
N SER A 96 -49.90 26.23 12.06
CA SER A 96 -50.37 27.21 13.05
C SER A 96 -51.71 27.88 12.72
N HIS A 97 -52.32 27.59 11.57
CA HIS A 97 -53.54 28.29 11.14
C HIS A 97 -54.80 27.65 11.75
N HIS A 98 -55.26 28.22 12.87
CA HIS A 98 -56.34 27.67 13.69
C HIS A 98 -57.72 27.59 12.99
N ASP A 99 -58.00 28.48 12.03
CA ASP A 99 -59.31 28.53 11.36
C ASP A 99 -59.38 27.70 10.06
N MET A 100 -58.34 26.91 9.76
CA MET A 100 -58.25 26.10 8.54
C MET A 100 -58.86 24.70 8.77
N SER A 101 -59.70 24.23 7.84
CA SER A 101 -60.21 22.85 7.88
C SER A 101 -59.08 21.83 7.70
N ASP A 102 -59.27 20.62 8.21
CA ASP A 102 -58.26 19.56 8.10
C ASP A 102 -58.00 19.17 6.62
N GLU A 103 -59.03 19.21 5.78
CA GLU A 103 -58.94 18.94 4.33
C GLU A 103 -58.09 20.00 3.63
N GLU A 104 -58.35 21.29 3.88
CA GLU A 104 -57.57 22.40 3.31
C GLU A 104 -56.12 22.38 3.82
N ARG A 105 -55.91 22.00 5.08
CA ARG A 105 -54.57 21.86 5.67
C ARG A 105 -53.77 20.76 4.98
N ASN A 106 -54.37 19.58 4.81
CA ASN A 106 -53.71 18.44 4.20
C ASN A 106 -53.35 18.71 2.73
N GLU A 107 -54.26 19.33 1.96
CA GLU A 107 -53.98 19.70 0.57
C GLU A 107 -52.80 20.66 0.46
N ARG A 108 -52.75 21.70 1.31
CA ARG A 108 -51.64 22.67 1.32
C ARG A 108 -50.32 22.07 1.80
N LEU A 109 -50.34 21.17 2.77
CA LEU A 109 -49.14 20.45 3.19
C LEU A 109 -48.62 19.56 2.06
N GLN A 110 -49.51 18.87 1.35
CA GLN A 110 -49.14 18.01 0.23
C GLN A 110 -48.45 18.81 -0.90
N ASP A 111 -48.94 20.00 -1.25
CA ASP A 111 -48.26 20.89 -2.22
C ASP A 111 -46.83 21.26 -1.76
N VAL A 112 -46.68 21.66 -0.49
CA VAL A 112 -45.38 22.06 0.06
C VAL A 112 -44.42 20.87 0.17
N GLU A 113 -44.91 19.67 0.50
CA GLU A 113 -44.14 18.44 0.55
C GLU A 113 -43.66 18.00 -0.85
N GLN A 114 -44.53 18.07 -1.87
CA GLN A 114 -44.13 17.81 -3.26
C GLN A 114 -43.02 18.77 -3.70
N ARG A 115 -43.17 20.07 -3.39
CA ARG A 115 -42.17 21.08 -3.72
C ARG A 115 -40.86 20.87 -2.98
N ARG A 116 -40.92 20.37 -1.74
CA ARG A 116 -39.74 20.00 -0.96
C ARG A 116 -39.05 18.78 -1.55
N GLN A 117 -39.78 17.75 -1.98
CA GLN A 117 -39.20 16.59 -2.67
C GLN A 117 -38.50 17.01 -3.97
N GLN A 118 -39.13 17.89 -4.76
CA GLN A 118 -38.50 18.44 -5.95
C GLN A 118 -37.22 19.22 -5.59
N LEU A 119 -37.28 20.09 -4.58
CA LEU A 119 -36.12 20.88 -4.16
C LEU A 119 -34.95 20.00 -3.68
N LEU A 120 -35.22 18.87 -3.03
CA LEU A 120 -34.17 17.91 -2.65
C LEU A 120 -33.42 17.36 -3.87
N SER A 121 -34.09 17.18 -5.01
CA SER A 121 -33.43 16.76 -6.26
C SER A 121 -32.64 17.89 -6.96
N GLU A 122 -32.87 19.14 -6.56
CA GLU A 122 -32.17 20.34 -7.05
C GLU A 122 -31.02 20.77 -6.12
N GLU A 123 -30.66 19.96 -5.11
CA GLU A 123 -29.55 20.29 -4.21
C GLU A 123 -28.26 20.47 -5.03
N PRO A 124 -27.61 21.65 -4.96
CA PRO A 124 -26.37 21.88 -5.69
C PRO A 124 -25.32 20.86 -5.26
N VAL A 125 -24.57 20.34 -6.23
CA VAL A 125 -23.49 19.39 -5.98
C VAL A 125 -22.18 20.15 -5.91
N GLU A 126 -21.42 19.94 -4.82
CA GLU A 126 -20.10 20.56 -4.67
C GLU A 126 -19.15 20.02 -5.76
N PRO A 127 -18.46 20.88 -6.52
CA PRO A 127 -17.49 20.45 -7.52
C PRO A 127 -16.41 19.56 -6.90
N LEU A 128 -16.12 18.43 -7.54
CA LEU A 128 -15.22 17.43 -6.97
C LEU A 128 -13.77 17.94 -6.91
N THR A 129 -13.09 17.64 -5.81
CA THR A 129 -11.66 17.89 -5.69
C THR A 129 -10.85 17.00 -6.64
N ALA A 130 -9.68 17.46 -7.10
CA ALA A 130 -8.83 16.61 -7.93
C ALA A 130 -8.44 15.33 -7.15
N PRO A 131 -8.22 14.18 -7.82
CA PRO A 131 -7.52 13.06 -7.22
C PRO A 131 -6.23 13.60 -6.58
N CYS A 132 -6.09 13.46 -5.27
CA CYS A 132 -5.11 14.26 -4.55
C CYS A 132 -3.91 13.42 -4.12
N ARG A 133 -2.74 14.08 -4.07
CA ARG A 133 -1.53 13.54 -3.47
C ARG A 133 -1.41 14.09 -2.04
N GLY A 134 -1.28 13.20 -1.06
CA GLY A 134 -1.10 13.53 0.35
C GLY A 134 0.25 13.06 0.88
N ASN A 135 0.82 13.84 1.81
CA ASN A 135 2.02 13.44 2.56
C ASN A 135 1.69 13.04 4.02
N ASP A 136 0.49 13.40 4.52
CA ASP A 136 0.07 13.05 5.88
C ASP A 136 -0.62 11.69 5.92
N ALA A 137 0.15 10.66 6.27
CA ALA A 137 -0.34 9.29 6.41
C ALA A 137 -0.98 9.00 7.79
N SER A 138 -1.30 10.03 8.59
CA SER A 138 -2.07 9.85 9.82
C SER A 138 -3.52 9.46 9.49
N PHE A 139 -4.18 8.70 10.37
CA PHE A 139 -5.60 8.37 10.19
C PHE A 139 -6.48 9.62 10.00
N ALA A 140 -6.24 10.68 10.78
CA ALA A 140 -7.01 11.92 10.67
C ALA A 140 -6.77 12.64 9.32
N GLY A 141 -5.51 12.71 8.88
CA GLY A 141 -5.14 13.30 7.59
C GLY A 141 -5.77 12.54 6.43
N MET A 142 -5.66 11.21 6.44
CA MET A 142 -6.29 10.36 5.42
C MET A 142 -7.80 10.44 5.47
N LYS A 143 -8.43 10.42 6.65
CA LYS A 143 -9.88 10.54 6.79
C LYS A 143 -10.38 11.80 6.11
N LYS A 144 -9.77 12.94 6.40
CA LYS A 144 -10.11 14.21 5.77
C LYS A 144 -10.02 14.12 4.23
N ARG A 145 -8.90 13.62 3.71
CA ARG A 145 -8.65 13.55 2.26
C ARG A 145 -9.57 12.57 1.53
N VAL A 146 -9.80 11.39 2.11
CA VAL A 146 -10.66 10.36 1.51
C VAL A 146 -12.12 10.80 1.47
N THR A 147 -12.56 11.61 2.44
CA THR A 147 -13.89 12.23 2.40
C THR A 147 -13.99 13.31 1.32
N GLU A 148 -12.92 14.05 1.03
CA GLU A 148 -12.85 15.03 -0.07
C GLU A 148 -12.79 14.35 -1.46
N ASN A 149 -12.00 13.28 -1.57
CA ASN A 149 -11.90 12.45 -2.76
C ASN A 149 -11.47 11.01 -2.37
N PRO A 150 -12.30 9.98 -2.66
CA PRO A 150 -11.94 8.60 -2.37
C PRO A 150 -10.65 8.09 -3.01
N ASN A 151 -10.18 8.67 -4.12
CA ASN A 151 -8.92 8.33 -4.75
C ASN A 151 -7.76 9.19 -4.21
N LEU A 152 -6.88 8.57 -3.43
CA LEU A 152 -5.80 9.25 -2.70
C LEU A 152 -4.46 8.56 -2.93
N TRP A 153 -3.48 9.34 -3.38
CA TRP A 153 -2.08 8.91 -3.45
C TRP A 153 -1.30 9.42 -2.25
N ILE A 154 -0.92 8.52 -1.35
CA ILE A 154 -0.05 8.82 -0.21
C ILE A 154 1.40 8.63 -0.65
N CYS A 155 2.18 9.70 -0.73
CA CYS A 155 3.58 9.64 -1.12
C CYS A 155 4.45 10.21 0.00
N VAL A 156 5.29 9.37 0.60
CA VAL A 156 6.16 9.73 1.72
C VAL A 156 7.61 9.48 1.34
N ASP A 157 8.39 10.56 1.20
CA ASP A 157 9.82 10.51 0.83
C ASP A 157 10.74 10.08 2.00
N GLU A 158 10.22 10.19 3.24
CA GLU A 158 10.88 9.77 4.48
C GLU A 158 9.95 8.91 5.34
N GLY A 159 10.05 7.59 5.16
CA GLY A 159 9.17 6.64 5.85
C GLY A 159 9.22 6.67 7.38
N ALA A 160 10.24 7.28 8.01
CA ALA A 160 10.31 7.42 9.47
C ALA A 160 9.05 8.09 10.05
N LEU A 161 8.57 9.18 9.45
CA LEU A 161 7.36 9.87 9.87
C LEU A 161 6.09 9.07 9.58
N PHE A 162 6.08 8.31 8.47
CA PHE A 162 4.99 7.38 8.17
C PHE A 162 4.87 6.35 9.29
N PHE A 163 5.97 5.65 9.61
CA PHE A 163 6.01 4.59 10.61
C PHE A 163 5.62 5.08 12.00
N ALA A 164 6.09 6.27 12.40
CA ALA A 164 5.76 6.88 13.69
C ALA A 164 4.26 7.20 13.86
N LYS A 165 3.50 7.36 12.77
CA LYS A 165 2.08 7.70 12.77
C LYS A 165 1.15 6.48 12.67
N GLN A 166 1.71 5.28 12.55
CA GLN A 166 0.91 4.06 12.39
C GLN A 166 0.22 3.66 13.69
N ASN A 167 -1.04 3.25 13.56
CA ASN A 167 -1.85 2.69 14.64
C ASN A 167 -2.88 1.70 14.06
N ASP A 168 -3.61 1.00 14.92
CA ASP A 168 -4.59 -0.02 14.52
C ASP A 168 -5.63 0.50 13.52
N ALA A 169 -6.11 1.73 13.70
CA ALA A 169 -7.08 2.36 12.80
C ALA A 169 -6.51 2.60 11.40
N THR A 170 -5.24 3.03 11.34
CA THR A 170 -4.49 3.27 10.11
C THR A 170 -4.25 1.96 9.35
N VAL A 171 -3.80 0.91 10.05
CA VAL A 171 -3.59 -0.42 9.47
C VAL A 171 -4.92 -1.02 8.96
N SER A 172 -5.99 -0.88 9.74
CA SER A 172 -7.33 -1.34 9.34
C SER A 172 -7.85 -0.61 8.09
N LEU A 173 -7.63 0.69 7.98
CA LEU A 173 -7.97 1.48 6.80
C LEU A 173 -7.20 0.99 5.56
N PHE A 174 -5.89 0.78 5.68
CA PHE A 174 -5.08 0.24 4.59
C PHE A 174 -5.52 -1.15 4.15
N ASN A 175 -5.86 -2.02 5.10
CA ASN A 175 -6.29 -3.38 4.81
C ASN A 175 -7.65 -3.43 4.09
N SER A 176 -8.59 -2.58 4.53
CA SER A 176 -9.92 -2.47 3.93
C SER A 176 -9.87 -1.80 2.54
N SER A 177 -9.13 -0.71 2.38
CA SER A 177 -8.94 -0.07 1.08
C SER A 177 -8.31 -1.01 0.05
N TYR A 178 -7.26 -1.74 0.44
CA TYR A 178 -6.63 -2.73 -0.44
C TYR A 178 -7.63 -3.80 -0.90
N SER A 179 -8.62 -4.14 -0.08
CA SER A 179 -9.63 -5.15 -0.39
C SER A 179 -10.87 -4.58 -1.11
N GLY A 180 -10.92 -3.25 -1.32
CA GLY A 180 -12.08 -2.55 -1.88
C GLY A 180 -13.29 -2.49 -0.93
N GLN A 181 -13.06 -2.63 0.37
CA GLN A 181 -14.13 -2.66 1.37
C GLN A 181 -14.45 -1.26 1.90
N PRO A 182 -15.73 -0.95 2.18
CA PRO A 182 -16.10 0.29 2.82
C PRO A 182 -15.52 0.37 4.24
N HIS A 183 -15.09 1.58 4.65
CA HIS A 183 -14.51 1.79 5.97
C HIS A 183 -15.39 2.70 6.84
N LYS A 184 -16.18 2.10 7.76
CA LYS A 184 -17.21 2.82 8.54
C LYS A 184 -16.67 3.96 9.42
N SER A 185 -15.44 3.86 9.92
CA SER A 185 -14.88 4.90 10.81
C SER A 185 -14.54 6.21 10.08
N LEU A 186 -14.50 6.19 8.74
CA LEU A 186 -14.40 7.40 7.92
C LEU A 186 -15.66 8.27 8.02
N THR A 187 -16.82 7.67 8.29
CA THR A 187 -18.11 8.38 8.31
C THR A 187 -18.78 8.42 9.68
N ALA A 188 -18.12 7.95 10.74
CA ALA A 188 -18.73 7.84 12.08
C ALA A 188 -19.31 9.15 12.69
N ASN A 189 -19.00 10.33 12.12
CA ASN A 189 -19.53 11.63 12.59
C ASN A 189 -20.60 12.21 11.64
N THR A 190 -20.97 11.50 10.59
CA THR A 190 -21.92 11.93 9.55
C THR A 190 -22.92 10.79 9.29
N SER A 191 -24.19 11.09 9.04
CA SER A 191 -25.20 10.08 8.63
C SER A 191 -24.97 9.58 7.19
N SER A 192 -23.72 9.63 6.70
CA SER A 192 -23.32 9.38 5.33
C SER A 192 -22.97 7.91 5.10
N GLU A 193 -23.16 7.46 3.87
CA GLU A 193 -22.79 6.11 3.45
C GLU A 193 -21.29 5.85 3.64
N PRO A 194 -20.88 4.62 4.03
CA PRO A 194 -19.48 4.27 4.20
C PRO A 194 -18.65 4.49 2.93
N VAL A 195 -17.57 5.27 3.03
CA VAL A 195 -16.67 5.53 1.89
C VAL A 195 -15.80 4.29 1.60
N LYS A 196 -15.62 3.98 0.30
CA LYS A 196 -14.66 2.98 -0.20
C LYS A 196 -13.39 3.68 -0.72
N PRO A 197 -12.30 3.71 0.06
CA PRO A 197 -11.09 4.42 -0.33
C PRO A 197 -10.33 3.65 -1.40
N ILE A 198 -9.79 4.36 -2.38
CA ILE A 198 -8.87 3.86 -3.41
C ILE A 198 -7.51 4.47 -3.09
N LEU A 199 -6.69 3.75 -2.33
CA LEU A 199 -5.42 4.26 -1.86
C LEU A 199 -4.27 3.74 -2.71
N THR A 200 -3.45 4.65 -3.24
CA THR A 200 -2.11 4.31 -3.70
C THR A 200 -1.12 4.78 -2.63
N ILE A 201 -0.17 3.93 -2.24
CA ILE A 201 0.78 4.27 -1.17
C ILE A 201 2.19 4.06 -1.68
N SER A 202 3.03 5.09 -1.57
CA SER A 202 4.44 5.07 -1.95
C SER A 202 5.28 5.52 -0.76
N ILE A 203 6.01 4.60 -0.15
CA ILE A 203 6.87 4.89 1.00
C ILE A 203 8.31 4.69 0.58
N ALA A 204 9.08 5.78 0.53
CA ALA A 204 10.51 5.72 0.42
C ALA A 204 11.12 5.83 1.83
N THR A 205 11.96 4.88 2.21
CA THR A 205 12.61 4.87 3.52
C THR A 205 14.05 4.40 3.42
N GLN A 206 14.83 4.77 4.42
CA GLN A 206 16.10 4.12 4.69
C GLN A 206 15.86 2.86 5.53
N ARG A 207 16.88 2.01 5.57
CA ARG A 207 16.83 0.76 6.32
C ARG A 207 16.65 0.97 7.83
N LYS A 208 17.46 1.85 8.44
CA LYS A 208 17.46 2.06 9.89
C LYS A 208 16.08 2.47 10.48
N PRO A 209 15.35 3.45 9.91
CA PRO A 209 14.00 3.75 10.38
C PRO A 209 13.00 2.60 10.23
N LEU A 210 13.13 1.79 9.18
CA LEU A 210 12.31 0.59 9.00
C LEU A 210 12.62 -0.46 10.08
N ASP A 211 13.89 -0.74 10.34
CA ASP A 211 14.29 -1.71 11.39
C ASP A 211 13.76 -1.27 12.77
N GLN A 212 13.86 0.02 13.09
CA GLN A 212 13.31 0.58 14.34
C GLN A 212 11.78 0.40 14.44
N PHE A 213 11.07 0.54 13.33
CA PHE A 213 9.63 0.28 13.28
C PHE A 213 9.33 -1.21 13.45
N LEU A 214 10.04 -2.09 12.74
CA LEU A 214 9.86 -3.54 12.83
C LEU A 214 10.13 -4.08 14.23
N ASP A 215 11.12 -3.52 14.94
CA ASP A 215 11.45 -3.84 16.35
C ASP A 215 10.38 -3.34 17.35
N SER A 216 9.40 -2.54 16.92
CA SER A 216 8.32 -2.02 17.77
C SER A 216 7.10 -2.96 17.83
N ALA A 217 6.27 -2.81 18.86
CA ALA A 217 5.00 -3.57 18.97
C ALA A 217 4.08 -3.35 17.75
N MET A 218 4.06 -2.13 17.19
CA MET A 218 3.29 -1.81 16.00
C MET A 218 3.86 -2.48 14.74
N GLY A 219 5.19 -2.58 14.64
CA GLY A 219 5.86 -3.33 13.57
C GLY A 219 5.54 -4.82 13.62
N ALA A 220 5.61 -5.43 14.80
CA ALA A 220 5.23 -6.82 15.02
C ALA A 220 3.76 -7.08 14.66
N LEU A 221 2.85 -6.18 15.05
CA LEU A 221 1.43 -6.25 14.63
C LEU A 221 1.28 -6.17 13.11
N CYS A 222 2.00 -5.27 12.44
CA CYS A 222 1.95 -5.12 10.99
C CYS A 222 2.45 -6.37 10.25
N LEU A 223 3.50 -7.01 10.76
CA LEU A 223 3.98 -8.29 10.24
C LEU A 223 2.92 -9.39 10.41
N GLY A 224 2.31 -9.50 11.59
CA GLY A 224 1.30 -10.53 11.89
C GLY A 224 -0.07 -10.34 11.22
N THR A 225 -0.44 -9.10 10.84
CA THR A 225 -1.75 -8.78 10.24
C THR A 225 -1.73 -8.76 8.70
N GLY A 226 -0.59 -9.15 8.10
CA GLY A 226 -0.38 -9.16 6.66
C GLY A 226 -0.34 -7.77 6.04
N PHE A 227 -0.11 -6.71 6.82
CA PHE A 227 0.02 -5.34 6.32
C PHE A 227 1.11 -5.27 5.23
N PHE A 228 2.29 -5.82 5.52
CA PHE A 228 3.41 -5.88 4.58
C PHE A 228 3.14 -6.74 3.35
N ASN A 229 2.24 -7.72 3.43
CA ASN A 229 1.86 -8.59 2.31
C ASN A 229 1.20 -7.80 1.18
N ARG A 230 0.75 -6.57 1.44
CA ARG A 230 0.13 -5.68 0.43
C ARG A 230 1.15 -4.80 -0.29
N PHE A 231 2.38 -4.71 0.22
CA PHE A 231 3.42 -3.86 -0.36
C PHE A 231 4.20 -4.60 -1.44
N ALA A 232 4.37 -3.97 -2.60
CA ALA A 232 5.45 -4.25 -3.53
C ALA A 232 6.76 -3.71 -2.94
N VAL A 233 7.65 -4.61 -2.54
CA VAL A 233 8.93 -4.20 -1.92
C VAL A 233 9.99 -4.01 -2.98
N VAL A 234 10.69 -2.89 -2.88
CA VAL A 234 11.87 -2.56 -3.66
C VAL A 234 13.00 -2.32 -2.68
N TYR A 235 13.99 -3.21 -2.69
CA TYR A 235 15.16 -3.11 -1.85
C TYR A 235 16.39 -2.85 -2.71
N VAL A 236 17.07 -1.74 -2.44
CA VAL A 236 18.31 -1.38 -3.12
C VAL A 236 19.44 -1.48 -2.11
N ASP A 237 20.46 -2.25 -2.45
CA ASP A 237 21.63 -2.39 -1.57
C ASP A 237 22.64 -1.25 -1.75
N ALA A 238 23.41 -0.95 -0.70
CA ALA A 238 24.49 0.03 -0.76
C ALA A 238 25.56 -0.32 -1.80
N ASP A 239 25.89 -1.61 -1.94
CA ASP A 239 26.90 -2.03 -2.91
C ASP A 239 26.37 -1.91 -4.35
N ASP A 240 25.07 -2.13 -4.57
CA ASP A 240 24.42 -1.91 -5.87
C ASP A 240 24.47 -0.44 -6.27
N VAL A 241 24.21 0.48 -5.31
CA VAL A 241 24.34 1.92 -5.54
C VAL A 241 25.78 2.31 -5.87
N ALA A 242 26.77 1.73 -5.18
CA ALA A 242 28.18 2.00 -5.42
C ALA A 242 28.65 1.50 -6.79
N ARG A 243 28.10 0.37 -7.27
CA ARG A 243 28.39 -0.20 -8.59
C ARG A 243 27.62 0.47 -9.73
N ALA A 244 26.49 1.10 -9.42
CA ALA A 244 25.65 1.75 -10.42
C ALA A 244 26.42 2.88 -11.10
N LYS A 245 26.47 2.85 -12.44
CA LYS A 245 26.87 4.04 -13.21
C LYS A 245 25.89 5.15 -12.87
N LYS A 246 26.41 6.31 -12.45
CA LYS A 246 25.58 7.53 -12.40
C LYS A 246 25.10 7.79 -13.82
N PHE A 247 23.81 7.67 -14.06
CA PHE A 247 23.22 8.08 -15.32
C PHE A 247 23.41 9.58 -15.46
N GLU A 248 23.87 10.04 -16.63
CA GLU A 248 23.70 11.44 -17.01
C GLU A 248 22.20 11.71 -17.09
N THR A 249 21.74 12.78 -16.46
CA THR A 249 20.37 13.24 -16.59
C THR A 249 20.13 13.64 -18.03
N ALA A 250 19.50 12.76 -18.81
CA ALA A 250 18.99 13.10 -20.13
C ALA A 250 17.72 13.94 -19.95
N GLU A 251 17.57 14.98 -20.78
CA GLU A 251 16.30 15.70 -20.96
C GLU A 251 15.16 14.71 -21.24
N PRO A 252 13.90 15.00 -20.82
CA PRO A 252 12.76 14.16 -21.12
C PRO A 252 12.68 13.85 -22.61
N GLY A 253 12.77 12.58 -22.98
CA GLY A 253 12.66 12.14 -24.37
C GLY A 253 11.21 11.81 -24.76
N ARG A 254 11.02 11.33 -25.99
CA ARG A 254 9.72 10.90 -26.54
C ARG A 254 8.92 9.95 -25.64
N ALA A 255 9.59 9.07 -24.90
CA ALA A 255 8.94 8.15 -23.96
C ALA A 255 8.32 8.89 -22.75
N SER A 256 9.00 9.93 -22.24
CA SER A 256 8.47 10.77 -21.17
C SER A 256 7.27 11.59 -21.64
N GLU A 257 7.32 12.13 -22.85
CA GLU A 257 6.19 12.85 -23.46
C GLU A 257 4.96 11.95 -23.64
N ALA A 258 5.15 10.74 -24.16
CA ALA A 258 4.07 9.76 -24.29
C ALA A 258 3.46 9.41 -22.92
N TYR A 259 4.31 9.16 -21.92
CA TYR A 259 3.86 8.86 -20.56
C TYR A 259 3.08 10.04 -19.94
N PHE A 260 3.56 11.28 -20.08
CA PHE A 260 2.87 12.47 -19.58
C PHE A 260 1.55 12.73 -20.31
N SER A 261 1.47 12.42 -21.61
CA SER A 261 0.20 12.48 -22.35
C SER A 261 -0.81 11.48 -21.77
N THR A 262 -0.40 10.23 -21.53
CA THR A 262 -1.26 9.22 -20.91
C THR A 262 -1.66 9.62 -19.48
N MET A 263 -0.74 10.21 -18.71
CA MET A 263 -1.04 10.71 -17.37
C MET A 263 -2.16 11.76 -17.39
N ARG A 264 -2.08 12.73 -18.32
CA ARG A 264 -3.11 13.77 -18.48
C ARG A 264 -4.46 13.16 -18.82
N HIS A 265 -4.48 12.23 -19.78
CA HIS A 265 -5.70 11.53 -20.17
C HIS A 265 -6.39 10.86 -18.99
N PHE A 266 -5.69 10.03 -18.21
CA PHE A 266 -6.31 9.35 -17.07
C PHE A 266 -6.61 10.27 -15.88
N PHE A 267 -5.91 11.39 -15.74
CA PHE A 267 -6.26 12.39 -14.75
C PHE A 267 -7.63 13.01 -15.08
N GLU A 268 -7.85 13.41 -16.33
CA GLU A 268 -9.12 13.98 -16.81
C GLU A 268 -10.26 12.96 -16.75
N GLU A 269 -10.03 11.72 -17.17
CA GLU A 269 -11.02 10.65 -17.05
C GLU A 269 -11.33 10.32 -15.58
N GLY A 270 -10.33 10.35 -14.72
CA GLY A 270 -10.48 10.16 -13.28
C GLY A 270 -11.37 11.21 -12.63
N VAL A 271 -11.24 12.47 -13.04
CA VAL A 271 -12.12 13.57 -12.60
C VAL A 271 -13.55 13.31 -13.04
N LYS A 272 -13.79 13.03 -14.34
CA LYS A 272 -15.13 12.72 -14.88
C LYS A 272 -15.76 11.51 -14.20
N GLN A 273 -14.95 10.50 -13.89
CA GLN A 273 -15.42 9.30 -13.21
C GLN A 273 -15.77 9.57 -11.74
N GLY A 274 -15.04 10.46 -11.08
CA GLY A 274 -15.37 10.94 -9.76
C GLY A 274 -16.72 11.64 -9.71
N GLU A 275 -17.06 12.46 -10.71
CA GLU A 275 -18.36 13.15 -10.84
C GLU A 275 -19.54 12.16 -10.99
N LYS A 276 -19.31 11.05 -11.69
CA LYS A 276 -20.27 9.94 -11.79
C LYS A 276 -20.33 9.12 -10.50
N GLY A 277 -19.27 9.13 -9.70
CA GLY A 277 -19.07 8.27 -8.56
C GLY A 277 -18.16 7.07 -8.86
N TYR A 278 -17.17 6.85 -7.98
CA TYR A 278 -16.15 5.81 -8.17
C TYR A 278 -16.66 4.37 -8.08
N ASP A 279 -17.88 4.13 -7.61
CA ASP A 279 -18.46 2.79 -7.61
C ASP A 279 -18.95 2.36 -9.01
N MET A 280 -19.11 3.31 -9.94
CA MET A 280 -19.55 3.05 -11.32
C MET A 280 -18.39 2.88 -12.32
N ARG A 281 -17.16 2.70 -11.84
CA ARG A 281 -15.98 2.47 -12.69
C ARG A 281 -16.15 1.21 -13.54
N PRO A 282 -15.79 1.23 -14.83
CA PRO A 282 -15.74 0.03 -15.65
C PRO A 282 -14.82 -1.05 -15.06
N ILE A 283 -15.19 -2.31 -15.28
CA ILE A 283 -14.45 -3.48 -14.81
C ILE A 283 -13.67 -4.08 -15.98
N LEU A 284 -12.35 -4.05 -15.90
CA LEU A 284 -11.45 -4.74 -16.81
C LEU A 284 -11.51 -6.23 -16.53
N LYS A 285 -11.68 -7.01 -17.60
CA LYS A 285 -11.78 -8.47 -17.53
C LYS A 285 -10.50 -9.10 -18.03
N VAL A 286 -10.22 -10.29 -17.51
CA VAL A 286 -9.15 -11.14 -18.02
C VAL A 286 -9.72 -11.99 -19.15
N SER A 287 -9.04 -11.98 -20.29
CA SER A 287 -9.47 -12.75 -21.45
C SER A 287 -9.53 -14.26 -21.12
N ARG A 288 -10.37 -14.98 -21.87
CA ARG A 288 -10.52 -16.44 -21.67
C ARG A 288 -9.18 -17.18 -21.78
N ARG A 289 -8.32 -16.78 -22.71
CA ARG A 289 -6.99 -17.37 -22.89
C ARG A 289 -6.07 -17.04 -21.71
N ALA A 290 -6.12 -15.81 -21.19
CA ALA A 290 -5.30 -15.35 -20.08
C ALA A 290 -5.72 -15.95 -18.72
N THR A 291 -6.94 -16.47 -18.59
CA THR A 291 -7.41 -17.11 -17.35
C THR A 291 -6.51 -18.29 -16.95
N HIS A 292 -6.11 -19.12 -17.90
CA HIS A 292 -5.20 -20.25 -17.62
C HIS A 292 -3.79 -19.79 -17.23
N VAL A 293 -3.36 -18.64 -17.75
CA VAL A 293 -2.07 -18.03 -17.40
C VAL A 293 -2.14 -17.45 -15.98
N ALA A 294 -3.25 -16.83 -15.60
CA ALA A 294 -3.51 -16.38 -14.23
C ALA A 294 -3.46 -17.54 -13.22
N GLU A 295 -4.09 -18.68 -13.54
CA GLU A 295 -4.02 -19.89 -12.71
C GLU A 295 -2.58 -20.43 -12.60
N SER A 296 -1.83 -20.38 -13.70
CA SER A 296 -0.42 -20.80 -13.74
C SER A 296 0.47 -19.85 -12.93
N ALA A 297 0.19 -18.55 -12.94
CA ALA A 297 0.91 -17.55 -12.16
C ALA A 297 0.81 -17.84 -10.66
N GLU A 298 -0.36 -18.24 -10.16
CA GLU A 298 -0.48 -18.64 -8.75
C GLU A 298 0.35 -19.89 -8.42
N ARG A 299 0.36 -20.90 -9.30
CA ARG A 299 1.20 -22.08 -9.11
C ARG A 299 2.69 -21.72 -9.10
N CYS A 300 3.11 -20.84 -10.00
CA CYS A 300 4.47 -20.32 -10.05
C CYS A 300 4.84 -19.61 -8.75
N ILE A 301 3.99 -18.69 -8.27
CA ILE A 301 4.17 -18.04 -6.97
C ILE A 301 4.31 -19.07 -5.86
N ARG A 302 3.44 -20.09 -5.78
CA ARG A 302 3.57 -21.15 -4.76
C ARG A 302 4.89 -21.91 -4.85
N SER A 303 5.37 -22.20 -6.07
CA SER A 303 6.66 -22.88 -6.29
C SER A 303 7.83 -22.05 -5.78
N VAL A 304 7.89 -20.78 -6.19
CA VAL A 304 8.93 -19.82 -5.74
C VAL A 304 8.92 -19.70 -4.22
N VAL A 305 7.74 -19.60 -3.61
CA VAL A 305 7.62 -19.49 -2.15
C VAL A 305 8.06 -20.76 -1.44
N ALA A 306 7.78 -21.94 -2.01
CA ALA A 306 8.22 -23.21 -1.46
C ALA A 306 9.75 -23.39 -1.52
N GLU A 307 10.41 -22.87 -2.56
CA GLU A 307 11.88 -22.85 -2.64
C GLU A 307 12.52 -22.02 -1.52
N TYR A 308 11.78 -21.04 -1.01
CA TYR A 308 12.18 -20.19 0.10
C TYR A 308 11.62 -20.63 1.46
N ALA A 309 11.00 -21.80 1.58
CA ALA A 309 10.63 -22.34 2.90
C ALA A 309 11.91 -22.70 3.68
N PRO A 310 12.06 -22.34 4.97
CA PRO A 310 11.02 -21.89 5.93
C PRO A 310 10.89 -20.37 6.11
N PHE A 311 11.59 -19.54 5.33
CA PHE A 311 11.62 -18.08 5.51
C PHE A 311 10.23 -17.42 5.42
N PHE A 312 9.39 -17.86 4.47
CA PHE A 312 8.05 -17.31 4.31
C PHE A 312 7.00 -17.89 5.25
N ASP A 313 7.28 -19.00 5.95
CA ASP A 313 6.32 -19.61 6.88
C ASP A 313 6.01 -18.67 8.06
N GLU A 314 6.97 -17.83 8.43
CA GLU A 314 6.82 -16.83 9.50
C GLU A 314 6.25 -15.49 9.00
N LEU A 315 6.54 -15.11 7.75
CA LEU A 315 6.25 -13.76 7.23
C LEU A 315 4.98 -13.67 6.38
N ASN A 316 4.49 -14.77 5.78
CA ASN A 316 3.27 -14.83 4.97
C ASN A 316 3.16 -13.80 3.81
N TYR A 317 4.25 -13.10 3.47
CA TYR A 317 4.29 -12.04 2.45
C TYR A 317 3.65 -12.41 1.09
N PRO A 318 3.86 -13.61 0.55
CA PRO A 318 3.38 -13.97 -0.79
C PRO A 318 1.87 -14.24 -0.87
N VAL A 319 1.14 -14.28 0.26
CA VAL A 319 -0.29 -14.65 0.29
C VAL A 319 -1.17 -13.75 -0.60
N ARG A 320 -0.77 -12.49 -0.81
CA ARG A 320 -1.48 -11.54 -1.68
C ARG A 320 -0.80 -11.31 -3.04
N ALA A 321 0.27 -12.05 -3.35
CA ALA A 321 1.05 -11.86 -4.57
C ALA A 321 0.21 -12.06 -5.83
N TYR A 322 -0.67 -13.06 -5.87
CA TYR A 322 -1.56 -13.28 -7.00
C TYR A 322 -2.49 -12.08 -7.25
N GLU A 323 -3.05 -11.47 -6.20
CA GLU A 323 -3.89 -10.27 -6.35
C GLU A 323 -3.08 -9.10 -6.93
N ARG A 324 -1.81 -8.97 -6.55
CA ARG A 324 -0.90 -7.96 -7.12
C ARG A 324 -0.63 -8.21 -8.60
N VAL A 325 -0.44 -9.46 -9.03
CA VAL A 325 -0.26 -9.82 -10.45
C VAL A 325 -1.43 -9.33 -11.28
N ILE A 326 -2.66 -9.66 -10.87
CA ILE A 326 -3.87 -9.28 -11.61
C ILE A 326 -4.04 -7.76 -11.66
N ARG A 327 -3.79 -7.06 -10.56
CA ARG A 327 -3.87 -5.58 -10.53
C ARG A 327 -2.81 -4.93 -11.40
N MET A 328 -1.57 -5.41 -11.33
CA MET A 328 -0.47 -4.84 -12.10
C MET A 328 -0.66 -5.07 -13.61
N ALA A 329 -1.15 -6.24 -14.01
CA ALA A 329 -1.54 -6.51 -15.39
C ALA A 329 -2.67 -5.58 -15.86
N ALA A 330 -3.68 -5.33 -15.03
CA ALA A 330 -4.77 -4.42 -15.35
C ALA A 330 -4.32 -2.95 -15.44
N VAL A 331 -3.39 -2.52 -14.59
CA VAL A 331 -2.80 -1.18 -14.66
C VAL A 331 -2.03 -1.02 -15.96
N ASP A 332 -1.17 -1.98 -16.32
CA ASP A 332 -0.43 -1.94 -17.57
C ASP A 332 -1.37 -1.93 -18.78
N HIS A 333 -2.35 -2.83 -18.83
CA HIS A 333 -3.35 -2.91 -19.90
C HIS A 333 -4.07 -1.57 -20.12
N ALA A 334 -4.55 -0.96 -19.03
CA ALA A 334 -5.18 0.35 -19.09
C ALA A 334 -4.20 1.43 -19.57
N PHE A 335 -2.97 1.44 -19.05
CA PHE A 335 -2.00 2.47 -19.36
C PHE A 335 -1.44 2.39 -20.78
N GLU A 336 -1.38 1.20 -21.37
CA GLU A 336 -1.02 0.99 -22.78
C GLU A 336 -2.15 1.43 -23.73
N GLY A 337 -3.38 1.55 -23.24
CA GLY A 337 -4.54 2.00 -24.02
C GLY A 337 -5.00 0.97 -25.05
N VAL A 338 -4.77 -0.32 -24.77
CA VAL A 338 -5.18 -1.41 -25.65
C VAL A 338 -6.66 -1.72 -25.42
N ASP A 339 -7.43 -1.80 -26.51
CA ASP A 339 -8.83 -2.21 -26.43
C ASP A 339 -8.98 -3.70 -26.10
N GLY A 340 -9.97 -4.02 -25.26
CA GLY A 340 -10.41 -5.40 -25.03
C GLY A 340 -10.19 -5.88 -23.60
N ASP A 341 -9.92 -7.17 -23.48
CA ASP A 341 -9.67 -7.84 -22.20
C ASP A 341 -8.16 -7.99 -21.96
N ILE A 342 -7.77 -8.03 -20.68
CA ILE A 342 -6.38 -8.27 -20.25
C ILE A 342 -5.88 -9.59 -20.84
N THR A 343 -4.71 -9.50 -21.47
CA THR A 343 -4.05 -10.54 -22.24
C THR A 343 -3.19 -11.45 -21.36
N ALA A 344 -2.71 -12.55 -21.95
CA ALA A 344 -1.79 -13.46 -21.27
C ALA A 344 -0.41 -12.82 -21.01
N GLU A 345 0.06 -12.03 -21.97
CA GLU A 345 1.37 -11.36 -21.92
C GLU A 345 1.44 -10.34 -20.78
N GLU A 346 0.39 -9.54 -20.59
CA GLU A 346 0.32 -8.59 -19.47
C GLU A 346 0.35 -9.30 -18.11
N ILE A 347 -0.27 -10.48 -17.99
CA ILE A 347 -0.22 -11.30 -16.77
C ILE A 347 1.18 -11.88 -16.54
N GLU A 348 1.85 -12.36 -17.59
CA GLU A 348 3.23 -12.87 -17.51
C GLU A 348 4.22 -11.77 -17.10
N ASN A 349 4.13 -10.59 -17.72
CA ASN A 349 4.95 -9.42 -17.39
C ASN A 349 4.68 -8.92 -15.96
N ALA A 350 3.43 -8.96 -15.49
CA ALA A 350 3.10 -8.67 -14.10
C ALA A 350 3.63 -9.72 -13.13
N LEU A 351 3.57 -11.01 -13.48
CA LEU A 351 4.11 -12.09 -12.67
C LEU A 351 5.62 -11.93 -12.44
N GLU A 352 6.38 -11.64 -13.50
CA GLU A 352 7.84 -11.44 -13.40
C GLU A 352 8.19 -10.32 -12.39
N ARG A 353 7.51 -9.17 -12.49
CA ARG A 353 7.71 -8.05 -11.55
C ARG A 353 7.30 -8.40 -10.13
N VAL A 354 6.21 -9.16 -9.94
CA VAL A 354 5.80 -9.60 -8.59
C VAL A 354 6.77 -10.61 -8.00
N ILE A 355 7.34 -11.52 -8.79
CA ILE A 355 8.42 -12.42 -8.33
C ILE A 355 9.63 -11.61 -7.91
N TRP A 356 10.02 -10.61 -8.72
CA TRP A 356 11.10 -9.70 -8.35
C TRP A 356 10.81 -8.97 -7.02
N HIS A 357 9.57 -8.54 -6.75
CA HIS A 357 9.20 -7.97 -5.45
C HIS A 357 9.29 -8.98 -4.29
N ILE A 358 8.96 -10.25 -4.51
CA ILE A 358 9.15 -11.33 -3.53
C ILE A 358 10.63 -11.50 -3.20
N ASP A 359 11.50 -11.50 -4.22
CA ASP A 359 12.94 -11.58 -4.01
C ASP A 359 13.50 -10.37 -3.28
N ASN A 360 13.00 -9.17 -3.58
CA ASN A 360 13.38 -7.95 -2.87
C ASN A 360 12.93 -7.98 -1.41
N PHE A 361 11.74 -8.50 -1.13
CA PHE A 361 11.29 -8.72 0.24
C PHE A 361 12.21 -9.72 0.95
N ARG A 362 12.54 -10.83 0.29
CA ARG A 362 13.48 -11.83 0.82
C ARG A 362 14.81 -11.17 1.17
N LEU A 363 15.45 -10.47 0.23
CA LEU A 363 16.73 -9.79 0.45
C LEU A 363 16.68 -8.73 1.56
N LEU A 364 15.58 -7.98 1.65
CA LEU A 364 15.38 -6.97 2.69
C LEU A 364 15.48 -7.61 4.08
N PHE A 365 14.80 -8.74 4.29
CA PHE A 365 14.70 -9.41 5.58
C PHE A 365 15.82 -10.44 5.83
N GLU A 366 16.39 -11.08 4.81
CA GLU A 366 17.61 -11.89 4.96
C GLU A 366 18.79 -11.04 5.42
N ARG A 367 18.91 -9.80 4.94
CA ARG A 367 19.97 -8.89 5.41
C ARG A 367 19.65 -8.25 6.77
N THR A 368 18.55 -8.62 7.45
CA THR A 368 18.23 -8.11 8.81
C THR A 368 18.99 -8.81 9.93
N ASP A 369 19.90 -9.75 9.62
CA ASP A 369 20.50 -10.72 10.55
C ASP A 369 21.07 -10.20 11.87
N LYS A 370 20.16 -9.89 12.78
CA LYS A 370 20.13 -10.38 14.15
C LYS A 370 19.49 -11.79 14.19
N SER A 371 18.68 -12.13 13.19
CA SER A 371 17.91 -13.37 13.04
C SER A 371 18.75 -14.56 12.55
N TYR A 372 19.85 -14.36 11.83
CA TYR A 372 20.78 -15.45 11.48
C TYR A 372 22.21 -15.20 11.98
N LEU A 373 22.46 -14.10 12.70
CA LEU A 373 23.75 -13.84 13.35
C LEU A 373 24.16 -15.01 14.24
N HIS A 374 23.20 -15.66 14.90
CA HIS A 374 23.46 -16.81 15.74
C HIS A 374 23.73 -18.10 14.93
N LEU A 375 23.26 -18.21 13.69
CA LEU A 375 23.56 -19.31 12.76
C LEU A 375 24.95 -19.13 12.14
N GLU A 376 25.28 -17.92 11.67
CA GLU A 376 26.64 -17.59 11.22
C GLU A 376 27.65 -17.68 12.36
N ASP A 377 27.30 -17.19 13.56
CA ASP A 377 28.14 -17.33 14.74
C ASP A 377 28.31 -18.81 15.11
N ALA A 378 27.26 -19.64 14.99
CA ALA A 378 27.34 -21.08 15.20
C ALA A 378 28.33 -21.73 14.22
N ASP A 379 28.27 -21.39 12.93
CA ASP A 379 29.20 -21.91 11.92
C ASP A 379 30.65 -21.50 12.18
N ARG A 380 30.88 -20.22 12.52
CA ARG A 380 32.22 -19.72 12.88
C ARG A 380 32.77 -20.37 14.14
N ILE A 381 31.90 -20.62 15.13
CA ILE A 381 32.25 -21.37 16.36
C ILE A 381 32.61 -22.81 16.02
N ALA A 382 31.81 -23.49 15.20
CA ALA A 382 32.06 -24.87 14.78
C ALA A 382 33.37 -25.01 13.99
N GLU A 383 33.63 -24.08 13.07
CA GLU A 383 34.86 -24.06 12.28
C GLU A 383 36.10 -23.83 13.15
N LEU A 384 36.03 -22.91 14.12
CA LEU A 384 37.13 -22.70 15.07
C LEU A 384 37.39 -23.95 15.93
N LEU A 385 36.34 -24.64 16.38
CA LEU A 385 36.46 -25.90 17.11
C LEU A 385 37.09 -27.00 16.26
N PHE A 386 36.70 -27.08 14.99
CA PHE A 386 37.27 -28.01 14.02
C PHE A 386 38.76 -27.73 13.77
N ARG A 387 39.15 -26.47 13.50
CA ARG A 387 40.54 -26.03 13.34
C ARG A 387 41.41 -26.34 14.56
N ARG A 388 40.84 -26.25 15.77
CA ARG A 388 41.51 -26.60 17.03
C ARG A 388 41.61 -28.11 17.29
N GLY A 389 41.16 -28.97 16.36
CA GLY A 389 41.23 -30.42 16.50
C GLY A 389 40.40 -30.98 17.66
N ARG A 390 39.30 -30.31 18.01
CA ARG A 390 38.50 -30.58 19.24
C ARG A 390 37.56 -31.79 19.11
N ASN A 391 38.12 -32.94 18.73
CA ASN A 391 37.41 -34.24 18.76
C ASN A 391 37.30 -34.81 20.19
N ARG A 392 37.85 -34.12 21.21
CA ARG A 392 37.78 -34.49 22.63
C ARG A 392 36.95 -33.48 23.43
N PRO A 393 36.23 -33.92 24.48
CA PRO A 393 35.44 -33.02 25.33
C PRO A 393 36.29 -31.89 25.94
N PHE A 394 35.76 -30.67 25.98
CA PHE A 394 36.44 -29.49 26.53
C PHE A 394 35.54 -28.69 27.48
N PRO A 395 36.10 -27.99 28.49
CA PRO A 395 35.32 -27.30 29.51
C PRO A 395 34.76 -25.97 29.01
N ILE A 396 33.64 -25.54 29.63
CA ILE A 396 32.96 -24.26 29.33
C ILE A 396 33.86 -23.02 29.46
N SER A 397 34.88 -23.06 30.32
CA SER A 397 35.85 -21.96 30.50
C SER A 397 36.58 -21.61 29.20
N GLN A 398 36.81 -22.59 28.34
CA GLN A 398 37.47 -22.38 27.06
C GLN A 398 36.53 -21.77 26.01
N MET A 399 35.21 -21.85 26.18
CA MET A 399 34.26 -21.16 25.31
C MET A 399 34.37 -19.64 25.45
N LYS A 400 34.62 -19.13 26.65
CA LYS A 400 34.83 -17.68 26.86
C LYS A 400 36.04 -17.15 26.09
N SER A 401 37.10 -17.94 25.98
CA SER A 401 38.28 -17.59 25.16
C SER A 401 37.98 -17.53 23.67
N MET A 402 36.99 -18.28 23.18
CA MET A 402 36.57 -18.29 21.77
C MET A 402 35.81 -17.02 21.40
N GLY A 403 35.03 -16.46 22.33
CA GLY A 403 34.36 -15.18 22.13
C GLY A 403 35.35 -14.05 21.80
N LEU A 404 36.50 -14.02 22.49
CA LEU A 404 37.58 -13.06 22.23
C LEU A 404 38.21 -13.27 20.84
N GLU A 405 38.55 -14.50 20.48
CA GLU A 405 39.20 -14.80 19.19
C GLU A 405 38.29 -14.53 17.98
N LEU A 406 36.99 -14.81 18.12
CA LEU A 406 36.01 -14.56 17.07
C LEU A 406 35.49 -13.12 17.05
N SER A 407 35.97 -12.26 17.97
CA SER A 407 35.45 -10.91 18.19
C SER A 407 33.93 -10.88 18.42
N MET A 408 33.42 -11.85 19.17
CA MET A 408 32.00 -12.02 19.51
C MET A 408 31.73 -11.56 20.94
N SER A 409 30.57 -10.92 21.16
CA SER A 409 30.10 -10.63 22.52
C SER A 409 29.67 -11.91 23.25
N ASN A 410 29.64 -11.88 24.59
CA ASN A 410 29.21 -13.03 25.40
C ASN A 410 27.77 -13.50 25.06
N LEU A 411 26.89 -12.57 24.71
CA LEU A 411 25.51 -12.88 24.33
C LEU A 411 25.46 -13.61 22.97
N ARG A 412 26.25 -13.12 21.99
CA ARG A 412 26.37 -13.74 20.66
C ARG A 412 26.95 -15.14 20.72
N LEU A 413 28.05 -15.30 21.47
CA LEU A 413 28.67 -16.59 21.72
C LEU A 413 27.67 -17.59 22.34
N ARG A 414 26.88 -17.14 23.34
CA ARG A 414 25.89 -18.00 24.00
C ARG A 414 24.78 -18.44 23.04
N ASN A 415 24.29 -17.54 22.20
CA ASN A 415 23.24 -17.84 21.22
C ASN A 415 23.75 -18.79 20.12
N GLY A 416 24.98 -18.59 19.62
CA GLY A 416 25.61 -19.51 18.66
C GLY A 416 25.83 -20.92 19.24
N ILE A 417 26.25 -21.03 20.51
CA ILE A 417 26.37 -22.34 21.19
C ILE A 417 25.01 -23.02 21.36
N ALA A 418 23.97 -22.28 21.76
CA ALA A 418 22.62 -22.81 21.90
C ALA A 418 22.08 -23.36 20.57
N CYS A 419 22.40 -22.68 19.47
CA CYS A 419 22.11 -23.13 18.11
C CYS A 419 22.83 -24.45 17.78
N LEU A 420 24.15 -24.55 18.00
CA LEU A 420 24.91 -25.79 17.76
C LEU A 420 24.39 -27.00 18.56
N LEU A 421 23.92 -26.77 19.79
CA LEU A 421 23.30 -27.82 20.62
C LEU A 421 21.95 -28.26 20.04
N LYS A 422 21.11 -27.31 19.60
CA LYS A 422 19.81 -27.58 18.96
C LYS A 422 19.97 -28.38 17.66
N GLU A 423 20.98 -28.04 16.85
CA GLU A 423 21.33 -28.71 15.59
C GLU A 423 22.09 -30.03 15.77
N ARG A 424 22.40 -30.43 17.02
CA ARG A 424 23.17 -31.64 17.36
C ARG A 424 24.59 -31.67 16.78
N ARG A 425 25.13 -30.51 16.39
CA ARG A 425 26.52 -30.33 15.94
C ARG A 425 27.49 -30.21 17.12
N LEU A 426 26.96 -29.88 18.31
CA LEU A 426 27.67 -29.89 19.57
C LEU A 426 26.89 -30.74 20.59
N LYS A 427 27.60 -31.50 21.41
CA LYS A 427 27.02 -32.25 22.54
C LYS A 427 27.54 -31.70 23.86
N GLN A 428 26.63 -31.52 24.81
CA GLN A 428 26.95 -31.26 26.20
C GLN A 428 27.11 -32.59 26.94
N ILE A 429 28.19 -32.72 27.71
CA ILE A 429 28.55 -33.91 28.49
C ILE A 429 28.77 -33.46 29.93
N GLU A 430 27.98 -33.99 30.86
CA GLU A 430 28.15 -33.75 32.28
C GLU A 430 29.11 -34.80 32.87
N THR A 431 30.13 -34.33 33.59
CA THR A 431 31.06 -35.20 34.32
C THR A 431 31.15 -34.74 35.78
N PRO A 432 31.69 -35.56 36.70
CA PRO A 432 31.91 -35.15 38.09
C PRO A 432 32.78 -33.88 38.24
N GLY A 433 33.56 -33.53 37.21
CA GLY A 433 34.38 -32.32 37.13
C GLY A 433 33.73 -31.12 36.42
N GLY A 434 32.44 -31.20 36.06
CA GLY A 434 31.67 -30.10 35.48
C GLY A 434 31.21 -30.32 34.03
N VAL A 435 30.67 -29.26 33.42
CA VAL A 435 30.07 -29.30 32.08
C VAL A 435 31.13 -29.19 30.99
N HIS A 436 31.15 -30.20 30.10
CA HIS A 436 32.03 -30.28 28.95
C HIS A 436 31.24 -30.28 27.65
N PHE A 437 31.89 -29.88 26.55
CA PHE A 437 31.30 -29.84 25.22
C PHE A 437 32.17 -30.63 24.24
N LYS A 438 31.54 -31.30 23.28
CA LYS A 438 32.20 -32.05 22.22
C LYS A 438 31.54 -31.78 20.87
N LEU A 439 32.34 -31.42 19.87
CA LEU A 439 31.87 -31.28 18.48
C LEU A 439 31.52 -32.67 17.93
N CYS A 440 30.38 -32.78 17.24
CA CYS A 440 29.83 -34.05 16.75
C CYS A 440 30.26 -34.37 15.33
#